data_AF-A0A960S483-F1
#
_entry.id   AF-A0A960S483-F1
#
_cell.length_a   1.000
_cell.length_b   1.000
_cell.length_c   1.000
_cell.angle_alpha   90.00
_cell.angle_beta   90.00
_cell.angle_gamma   90.00
#
_symmetry.space_group_name_H-M   'P 1'
#
loop_
_entity.id
_entity.type
_entity.pdbx_description
1 polymer ?
#
loop_
_entity_poly.entity_id
_entity_poly.type
_entity_poly.pdbx_seq_one_letter_code
_entity_poly.pdbx_strand_id
1 'polypeptide(L)'
;MSNVIEEKKYKSGAMSGLNRSNDEETFFQNLNASPLYPIDETEEFYDPFSDLNLFLSKKVKSEIQETGSATKWSGKIEANLLAKILPEFKEKFPKYRLGASALKKVWEKVAYYCEKIYGQKEALKENGQLNLKYMIRENLKNTTLPSHLPPYTMAEQIARKLSECIASFEGKKPQLSHLTKIIWSIQKHLLKDLSAMQTKNPYEEYDKVDKIIVKTLLEILANEPLLAPEPLKREVVKHLKELSEVKALIKNNQLTSTLSMILAEKLYQSSLINCHFSLLEKQNIEAFIRHHIDMGKCNELLSQENHRLELIQRILALYTLAGELPKDISKESLFASIRHIRSLSNEKNCALTSNLDQALFVFINAEIHLMDEEKAFAPEGEEAILIAYEKAIALPTLSPLQKEQFELLIWKMIEEEGNLLLHVPPLLCRLLEKELGNILIDQPKQSFKEIIRAAVQFFKKAAFLSFDDEKTEDKIEAWVSQNDMLIRTIHFDPKAPLLKLVEQGWNAQCYDEHTIYHKHFVEEVKQKALKTYPILLSFEEELSARIWILYKYLWYTTLSDGCESTFERFMEWHKIHLKNSHPEWPQEKVSEMLAKLSDQILPLVPYAKEQ
;
A
#
# COMPACT_ATOMS: atom_id res chain seq x y z
N MET A 1 -26.02 36.45 -37.52
CA MET A 1 -25.02 36.75 -38.57
C MET A 1 -24.16 35.51 -38.71
N SER A 2 -24.64 34.57 -39.54
CA SER A 2 -24.04 34.22 -40.85
C SER A 2 -22.91 33.20 -40.65
N ASN A 3 -23.20 31.89 -40.74
CA ASN A 3 -23.08 31.04 -41.95
C ASN A 3 -21.64 31.10 -42.51
N VAL A 4 -20.91 30.00 -42.67
CA VAL A 4 -21.15 28.98 -43.71
C VAL A 4 -20.60 27.60 -43.26
N ILE A 5 -21.47 26.60 -43.36
CA ILE A 5 -21.16 25.17 -43.42
C ILE A 5 -21.29 24.79 -44.91
N GLU A 6 -20.28 24.15 -45.50
CA GLU A 6 -20.39 23.53 -46.82
C GLU A 6 -20.43 22.00 -46.68
N GLU A 7 -21.64 21.45 -46.85
CA GLU A 7 -21.87 20.07 -47.32
C GLU A 7 -21.60 20.01 -48.83
N LYS A 8 -21.00 18.91 -49.32
CA LYS A 8 -21.29 18.40 -50.66
C LYS A 8 -21.81 16.96 -50.56
N LYS A 9 -23.13 16.84 -50.76
CA LYS A 9 -23.84 15.64 -51.20
C LYS A 9 -23.96 15.63 -52.72
N TYR A 10 -23.89 14.45 -53.32
CA TYR A 10 -24.75 14.00 -54.43
C TYR A 10 -24.90 12.47 -54.28
N LYS A 11 -26.05 11.96 -53.79
CA LYS A 11 -27.24 11.45 -54.52
C LYS A 11 -26.87 10.35 -55.55
N SER A 12 -27.13 9.06 -55.33
CA SER A 12 -28.40 8.30 -55.14
C SER A 12 -29.18 8.01 -56.43
N GLY A 13 -29.44 6.73 -56.67
CA GLY A 13 -30.50 6.18 -57.52
C GLY A 13 -30.03 4.89 -58.20
N ALA A 14 -30.75 3.77 -58.24
CA ALA A 14 -32.03 3.37 -57.67
C ALA A 14 -32.12 1.83 -57.71
N MET A 15 -33.00 1.28 -56.88
CA MET A 15 -33.30 -0.16 -56.72
C MET A 15 -34.00 -0.81 -57.91
N SER A 16 -33.71 -2.09 -58.14
CA SER A 16 -34.63 -3.24 -58.40
C SER A 16 -33.80 -4.32 -59.11
N GLY A 17 -33.72 -5.60 -58.75
CA GLY A 17 -34.71 -6.50 -58.19
C GLY A 17 -34.50 -7.84 -58.90
N LEU A 18 -34.11 -8.88 -58.15
CA LEU A 18 -34.31 -10.33 -58.40
C LEU A 18 -34.04 -10.90 -59.81
N ASN A 19 -32.99 -11.71 -59.96
CA ASN A 19 -33.16 -13.18 -59.99
C ASN A 19 -31.82 -13.94 -60.01
N ARG A 20 -31.81 -15.02 -59.24
CA ARG A 20 -30.79 -16.06 -59.11
C ARG A 20 -30.48 -16.72 -60.45
N SER A 21 -29.21 -17.01 -60.71
CA SER A 21 -28.64 -18.38 -60.72
C SER A 21 -27.37 -18.44 -61.58
N ASN A 22 -26.32 -19.07 -61.02
CA ASN A 22 -25.16 -19.65 -61.72
C ASN A 22 -23.89 -18.81 -61.92
N ASP A 23 -23.42 -18.10 -60.90
CA ASP A 23 -22.02 -17.58 -60.88
C ASP A 23 -21.31 -17.76 -59.51
N GLU A 24 -21.78 -18.69 -58.66
CA GLU A 24 -21.13 -18.99 -57.37
C GLU A 24 -20.05 -20.08 -57.46
N GLU A 25 -19.90 -20.77 -58.60
CA GLU A 25 -18.87 -21.82 -58.77
C GLU A 25 -17.50 -21.29 -59.22
N THR A 26 -17.37 -20.02 -59.62
CA THR A 26 -16.08 -19.39 -59.97
C THR A 26 -15.52 -18.47 -58.88
N PHE A 27 -16.27 -18.20 -57.80
CA PHE A 27 -15.79 -17.36 -56.69
C PHE A 27 -15.08 -18.14 -55.58
N PHE A 28 -15.33 -19.45 -55.45
CA PHE A 28 -14.74 -20.30 -54.41
C PHE A 28 -13.46 -21.03 -54.80
N GLN A 29 -12.93 -20.86 -56.01
CA GLN A 29 -11.64 -21.46 -56.42
C GLN A 29 -10.41 -20.52 -56.33
N ASN A 30 -10.58 -19.24 -55.95
CA ASN A 30 -9.47 -18.27 -55.87
C ASN A 30 -9.07 -17.83 -54.45
N LEU A 31 -9.58 -18.49 -53.39
CA LEU A 31 -9.25 -18.13 -52.00
C LEU A 31 -7.97 -18.81 -51.44
N ASN A 32 -7.28 -19.64 -52.22
CA ASN A 32 -6.13 -20.44 -51.74
C ASN A 32 -4.73 -19.90 -52.11
N ALA A 33 -4.60 -18.67 -52.56
CA ALA A 33 -3.29 -18.05 -52.76
C ALA A 33 -3.31 -16.58 -52.35
N SER A 34 -3.39 -16.31 -51.04
CA SER A 34 -2.87 -15.03 -50.57
C SER A 34 -1.39 -14.95 -50.99
N PRO A 35 -0.95 -13.89 -51.70
CA PRO A 35 0.45 -13.77 -52.10
C PRO A 35 1.32 -13.77 -50.84
N LEU A 36 2.32 -14.65 -50.82
CA LEU A 36 3.30 -14.67 -49.73
C LEU A 36 4.15 -13.41 -49.79
N TYR A 37 4.26 -12.70 -48.67
CA TYR A 37 5.07 -11.49 -48.58
C TYR A 37 6.53 -11.85 -48.29
N PRO A 38 7.52 -11.34 -49.06
CA PRO A 38 8.92 -11.51 -48.75
C PRO A 38 9.28 -10.72 -47.49
N ILE A 39 9.97 -11.36 -46.54
CA ILE A 39 10.32 -10.72 -45.26
C ILE A 39 11.21 -9.49 -45.46
N ASP A 40 12.07 -9.50 -46.46
CA ASP A 40 13.02 -8.42 -46.75
C ASP A 40 12.37 -7.06 -47.09
N GLU A 41 11.08 -7.02 -47.41
CA GLU A 41 10.39 -5.81 -47.88
C GLU A 41 9.32 -5.28 -46.91
N THR A 42 9.14 -5.91 -45.74
CA THR A 42 8.06 -5.59 -44.80
C THR A 42 8.53 -4.73 -43.62
N GLU A 43 7.73 -3.73 -43.23
CA GLU A 43 8.01 -2.89 -42.04
C GLU A 43 8.17 -3.74 -40.76
N GLU A 44 7.41 -4.83 -40.64
CA GLU A 44 7.50 -5.76 -39.51
C GLU A 44 8.90 -6.37 -39.37
N PHE A 45 9.63 -6.67 -40.44
CA PHE A 45 10.99 -7.20 -40.32
C PHE A 45 12.00 -6.15 -39.83
N TYR A 46 11.81 -4.89 -40.23
CA TYR A 46 12.65 -3.78 -39.81
C TYR A 46 12.40 -3.37 -38.37
N ASP A 47 11.21 -3.68 -37.82
CA ASP A 47 10.94 -3.58 -36.40
C ASP A 47 11.71 -4.66 -35.62
N PRO A 48 12.68 -4.31 -34.75
CA PRO A 48 13.36 -5.27 -33.89
C PRO A 48 12.44 -5.98 -32.90
N PHE A 49 11.23 -5.47 -32.68
CA PHE A 49 10.25 -5.97 -31.72
C PHE A 49 9.11 -6.77 -32.36
N SER A 50 9.14 -7.03 -33.67
CA SER A 50 8.14 -7.87 -34.32
C SER A 50 8.32 -9.33 -33.94
N ASP A 51 7.19 -10.07 -33.86
CA ASP A 51 7.21 -11.50 -33.53
C ASP A 51 8.10 -12.30 -34.47
N LEU A 52 8.18 -11.86 -35.74
CA LEU A 52 9.02 -12.44 -36.77
C LEU A 52 10.51 -12.27 -36.44
N ASN A 53 10.95 -11.05 -36.12
CA ASN A 53 12.35 -10.78 -35.83
C ASN A 53 12.80 -11.41 -34.51
N LEU A 54 11.92 -11.41 -33.50
CA LEU A 54 12.14 -12.09 -32.22
C LEU A 54 12.29 -13.61 -32.40
N PHE A 55 11.43 -14.21 -33.23
CA PHE A 55 11.53 -15.63 -33.58
C PHE A 55 12.86 -15.97 -34.27
N LEU A 56 13.24 -15.21 -35.29
CA LEU A 56 14.49 -15.42 -36.02
C LEU A 56 15.71 -15.23 -35.11
N SER A 57 15.72 -14.18 -34.29
CA SER A 57 16.79 -13.89 -33.32
C SER A 57 16.99 -15.05 -32.34
N LYS A 58 15.89 -15.61 -31.82
CA LYS A 58 15.95 -16.78 -30.92
C LYS A 58 16.56 -18.00 -31.59
N LYS A 59 16.16 -18.30 -32.82
CA LYS A 59 16.67 -19.46 -33.57
C LYS A 59 18.14 -19.32 -33.97
N VAL A 60 18.51 -18.14 -34.46
CA VAL A 60 19.91 -17.78 -34.77
C VAL A 60 20.79 -17.89 -33.54
N LYS A 61 20.34 -17.39 -32.38
CA LYS A 61 21.10 -17.50 -31.13
C LYS A 61 21.36 -18.96 -30.73
N SER A 62 20.32 -19.80 -30.77
CA SER A 62 20.46 -21.23 -30.48
C SER A 62 21.48 -21.90 -31.40
N GLU A 63 21.47 -21.58 -32.69
CA GLU A 63 22.47 -22.10 -33.63
C GLU A 63 23.89 -21.65 -33.29
N ILE A 64 24.10 -20.37 -32.96
CA ILE A 64 25.40 -19.83 -32.55
C ILE A 64 25.90 -20.52 -31.26
N GLN A 65 25.00 -20.81 -30.33
CA GLN A 65 25.32 -21.53 -29.10
C GLN A 65 25.67 -23.00 -29.35
N GLU A 66 24.91 -23.70 -30.20
CA GLU A 66 25.16 -25.10 -30.60
C GLU A 66 26.49 -25.25 -31.34
N THR A 67 26.83 -24.29 -32.19
CA THR A 67 28.07 -24.31 -32.99
C THR A 67 29.29 -23.78 -32.24
N GLY A 68 29.10 -23.23 -31.04
CA GLY A 68 30.19 -22.76 -30.15
C GLY A 68 31.01 -21.58 -30.70
N SER A 69 30.59 -20.95 -31.80
CA SER A 69 31.31 -19.82 -32.39
C SER A 69 30.38 -18.89 -33.19
N ALA A 70 30.52 -17.59 -32.99
CA ALA A 70 29.93 -16.55 -33.83
C ALA A 70 30.73 -16.42 -35.14
N THR A 71 30.83 -17.51 -35.92
CA THR A 71 31.56 -17.51 -37.19
C THR A 71 30.91 -16.58 -38.22
N LYS A 72 31.73 -16.03 -39.13
CA LYS A 72 31.24 -15.22 -40.25
C LYS A 72 30.21 -16.00 -41.08
N TRP A 73 29.14 -15.33 -41.46
CA TRP A 73 28.08 -15.89 -42.30
C TRP A 73 28.65 -16.64 -43.52
N SER A 74 28.09 -17.81 -43.83
CA SER A 74 28.48 -18.62 -44.99
C SER A 74 27.27 -19.31 -45.62
N GLY A 75 27.36 -19.70 -46.89
CA GLY A 75 26.28 -20.42 -47.57
C GLY A 75 25.93 -21.78 -46.92
N LYS A 76 26.86 -22.38 -46.17
CA LYS A 76 26.61 -23.60 -45.39
C LYS A 76 25.77 -23.32 -44.14
N ILE A 77 26.05 -22.22 -43.44
CA ILE A 77 25.25 -21.75 -42.30
C ILE A 77 23.84 -21.42 -42.79
N GLU A 78 23.73 -20.70 -43.91
CA GLU A 78 22.46 -20.36 -44.55
C GLU A 78 21.60 -21.60 -44.83
N ALA A 79 22.14 -22.57 -45.57
CA ALA A 79 21.39 -23.78 -45.96
C ALA A 79 20.93 -24.60 -44.74
N ASN A 80 21.83 -24.78 -43.75
CA ASN A 80 21.53 -25.54 -42.55
C ASN A 80 20.49 -24.85 -41.65
N LEU A 81 20.67 -23.54 -41.42
CA LEU A 81 19.79 -22.76 -40.57
C LEU A 81 18.41 -22.57 -41.21
N LEU A 82 18.35 -22.32 -42.52
CA LEU A 82 17.09 -22.30 -43.26
C LEU A 82 16.38 -23.65 -43.14
N ALA A 83 17.07 -24.77 -43.37
CA ALA A 83 16.46 -26.10 -43.27
C ALA A 83 15.90 -26.39 -41.88
N LYS A 84 16.61 -25.99 -40.81
CA LYS A 84 16.16 -26.14 -39.42
C LYS A 84 14.96 -25.25 -39.07
N ILE A 85 14.94 -24.00 -39.54
CA ILE A 85 13.93 -23.00 -39.15
C ILE A 85 12.67 -23.07 -40.00
N LEU A 86 12.78 -23.40 -41.30
CA LEU A 86 11.67 -23.32 -42.26
C LEU A 86 10.38 -24.04 -41.83
N PRO A 87 10.43 -25.27 -41.28
CA PRO A 87 9.22 -26.00 -40.90
C PRO A 87 8.38 -25.23 -39.87
N GLU A 88 9.01 -24.80 -38.78
CA GLU A 88 8.33 -24.03 -37.72
C GLU A 88 7.99 -22.60 -38.16
N PHE A 89 8.82 -21.99 -39.02
CA PHE A 89 8.54 -20.67 -39.57
C PHE A 89 7.27 -20.65 -40.41
N LYS A 90 7.08 -21.64 -41.29
CA LYS A 90 5.88 -21.75 -42.14
C LYS A 90 4.61 -21.98 -41.33
N GLU A 91 4.71 -22.70 -40.22
CA GLU A 91 3.59 -22.93 -39.30
C GLU A 91 3.17 -21.63 -38.58
N LYS A 92 4.15 -20.90 -38.02
CA LYS A 92 3.88 -19.67 -37.24
C LYS A 92 3.57 -18.45 -38.11
N PHE A 93 4.18 -18.36 -39.29
CA PHE A 93 4.10 -17.19 -40.18
C PHE A 93 3.70 -17.62 -41.60
N PRO A 94 2.52 -18.23 -41.79
CA PRO A 94 2.12 -18.85 -43.07
C PRO A 94 1.96 -17.85 -44.23
N LYS A 95 1.85 -16.55 -43.92
CA LYS A 95 1.72 -15.47 -44.92
C LYS A 95 3.07 -14.95 -45.44
N TYR A 96 4.19 -15.40 -44.88
CA TYR A 96 5.52 -14.83 -45.14
C TYR A 96 6.46 -15.84 -45.77
N ARG A 97 7.42 -15.34 -46.55
CA ARG A 97 8.52 -16.13 -47.11
C ARG A 97 9.85 -15.69 -46.51
N LEU A 98 10.54 -16.63 -45.85
CA LEU A 98 11.87 -16.39 -45.28
C LEU A 98 12.94 -16.34 -46.38
N GLY A 99 13.50 -15.15 -46.57
CA GLY A 99 14.64 -14.89 -47.46
C GLY A 99 15.98 -15.13 -46.75
N ALA A 100 16.99 -15.52 -47.53
CA ALA A 100 18.36 -15.71 -47.05
C ALA A 100 19.00 -14.40 -46.53
N SER A 101 18.69 -13.27 -47.17
CA SER A 101 19.20 -11.94 -46.77
C SER A 101 18.66 -11.51 -45.42
N ALA A 102 17.37 -11.77 -45.14
CA ALA A 102 16.77 -11.50 -43.84
C ALA A 102 17.49 -12.31 -42.75
N LEU A 103 17.71 -13.61 -42.98
CA LEU A 103 18.39 -14.49 -42.04
C LEU A 103 19.85 -14.07 -41.81
N LYS A 104 20.56 -13.65 -42.87
CA LYS A 104 21.91 -13.10 -42.79
C LYS A 104 21.97 -11.84 -41.92
N LYS A 105 21.06 -10.88 -42.14
CA LYS A 105 21.00 -9.64 -41.34
C LYS A 105 20.77 -9.93 -39.85
N VAL A 106 19.87 -10.87 -39.54
CA VAL A 106 19.63 -11.30 -38.15
C VAL A 106 20.87 -12.00 -37.58
N TRP A 107 21.52 -12.90 -38.33
CA TRP A 107 22.77 -13.53 -37.93
C TRP A 107 23.85 -12.52 -37.56
N GLU A 108 24.12 -11.57 -38.44
CA GLU A 108 25.14 -10.54 -38.20
C GLU A 108 24.84 -9.71 -36.94
N LYS A 109 23.57 -9.36 -36.72
CA LYS A 109 23.15 -8.60 -35.54
C LYS A 109 23.27 -9.43 -34.25
N VAL A 110 22.83 -10.68 -34.24
CA VAL A 110 22.96 -11.58 -33.08
C VAL A 110 24.43 -11.87 -32.79
N ALA A 111 25.23 -12.18 -33.82
CA ALA A 111 26.66 -12.43 -33.70
C ALA A 111 27.40 -11.21 -33.10
N TYR A 112 27.08 -9.99 -33.56
CA TYR A 112 27.62 -8.76 -33.00
C TYR A 112 27.35 -8.63 -31.49
N TYR A 113 26.10 -8.86 -31.06
CA TYR A 113 25.75 -8.81 -29.64
C TYR A 113 26.41 -9.94 -28.86
N CYS A 114 26.47 -11.16 -29.39
CA CYS A 114 27.19 -12.28 -28.78
C CYS A 114 28.66 -11.89 -28.52
N GLU A 115 29.41 -11.42 -29.52
CA GLU A 115 30.81 -11.02 -29.35
C GLU A 115 30.98 -9.93 -28.28
N LYS A 116 30.12 -8.90 -28.30
CA LYS A 116 30.19 -7.82 -27.31
C LYS A 116 29.84 -8.27 -25.89
N ILE A 117 28.84 -9.12 -25.73
CA ILE A 117 28.37 -9.59 -24.43
C ILE A 117 29.35 -10.60 -23.84
N TYR A 118 29.84 -11.56 -24.63
CA TYR A 118 30.82 -12.55 -24.16
C TYR A 118 32.17 -11.92 -23.78
N GLY A 119 32.52 -10.78 -24.37
CA GLY A 119 33.70 -9.98 -23.98
C GLY A 119 33.55 -9.26 -22.64
N GLN A 120 32.35 -9.18 -22.06
CA GLN A 120 32.07 -8.48 -20.80
C GLN A 120 31.84 -9.49 -19.66
N LYS A 121 32.77 -9.50 -18.69
CA LYS A 121 32.63 -10.31 -17.47
C LYS A 121 31.37 -9.88 -16.72
N GLU A 122 30.52 -10.84 -16.32
CA GLU A 122 29.22 -10.64 -15.62
C GLU A 122 28.03 -10.17 -16.48
N ALA A 123 28.21 -9.89 -17.77
CA ALA A 123 27.10 -9.49 -18.65
C ALA A 123 26.07 -10.61 -18.90
N LEU A 124 26.45 -11.86 -18.62
CA LEU A 124 25.58 -13.03 -18.66
C LEU A 124 25.41 -13.64 -17.27
N LYS A 125 24.18 -14.10 -17.00
CA LYS A 125 23.86 -14.98 -15.88
C LYS A 125 24.33 -16.41 -16.16
N GLU A 126 24.38 -17.26 -15.14
CA GLU A 126 24.74 -18.69 -15.26
C GLU A 126 23.86 -19.45 -16.26
N ASN A 127 22.60 -19.02 -16.43
CA ASN A 127 21.66 -19.60 -17.39
C ASN A 127 21.82 -19.06 -18.84
N GLY A 128 22.85 -18.26 -19.12
CA GLY A 128 23.12 -17.69 -20.45
C GLY A 128 22.20 -16.54 -20.88
N GLN A 129 21.39 -16.00 -19.97
CA GLN A 129 20.59 -14.79 -20.18
C GLN A 129 21.37 -13.53 -19.83
N LEU A 130 20.92 -12.39 -20.34
CA LEU A 130 21.48 -11.08 -20.01
C LEU A 130 21.34 -10.79 -18.52
N ASN A 131 22.44 -10.32 -17.92
CA ASN A 131 22.42 -9.77 -16.58
C ASN A 131 22.03 -8.28 -16.63
N LEU A 132 20.72 -8.01 -16.63
CA LEU A 132 20.19 -6.64 -16.72
C LEU A 132 20.70 -5.74 -15.59
N LYS A 133 20.94 -6.28 -14.40
CA LYS A 133 21.48 -5.51 -13.26
C LYS A 133 22.85 -4.94 -13.59
N TYR A 134 23.75 -5.79 -14.06
CA TYR A 134 25.09 -5.39 -14.53
C TYR A 134 25.01 -4.39 -15.68
N MET A 135 24.17 -4.68 -16.69
CA MET A 135 24.05 -3.83 -17.89
C MET A 135 23.54 -2.43 -17.56
N ILE A 136 22.53 -2.30 -16.69
CA ILE A 136 22.03 -1.01 -16.22
C ILE A 136 23.13 -0.26 -15.47
N ARG A 137 23.78 -0.93 -14.50
CA ARG A 137 24.87 -0.36 -13.68
C ARG A 137 26.00 0.21 -14.52
N GLU A 138 26.49 -0.55 -15.50
CA GLU A 138 27.58 -0.13 -16.38
C GLU A 138 27.19 1.02 -17.31
N ASN A 139 25.96 1.05 -17.83
CA ASN A 139 25.52 2.20 -18.64
C ASN A 139 25.37 3.45 -17.76
N LEU A 140 24.85 3.35 -16.54
CA LEU A 140 24.75 4.48 -15.61
C LEU A 140 26.13 5.01 -15.18
N LYS A 141 27.10 4.12 -14.90
CA LYS A 141 28.47 4.50 -14.53
C LYS A 141 29.17 5.33 -15.61
N ASN A 142 28.95 5.00 -16.87
CA ASN A 142 29.59 5.65 -18.02
C ASN A 142 28.82 6.88 -18.53
N THR A 143 27.66 7.20 -17.94
CA THR A 143 26.82 8.30 -18.39
C THR A 143 27.19 9.58 -17.66
N THR A 144 27.84 10.51 -18.36
CA THR A 144 27.88 11.91 -17.93
C THR A 144 26.52 12.53 -18.23
N LEU A 145 25.76 12.93 -17.21
CA LEU A 145 24.48 13.59 -17.43
C LEU A 145 24.72 14.99 -18.03
N PRO A 146 24.28 15.25 -19.27
CA PRO A 146 24.32 16.60 -19.81
C PRO A 146 23.32 17.46 -19.05
N SER A 147 23.79 18.57 -18.47
CA SER A 147 22.97 19.51 -17.68
C SER A 147 21.78 20.12 -18.45
N HIS A 148 21.80 20.05 -19.78
CA HIS A 148 20.81 20.63 -20.69
C HIS A 148 19.71 19.65 -21.13
N LEU A 149 19.85 18.35 -20.88
CA LEU A 149 18.81 17.36 -21.21
C LEU A 149 18.05 16.95 -19.95
N PRO A 150 16.73 16.76 -20.04
CA PRO A 150 15.96 16.15 -18.96
C PRO A 150 16.57 14.78 -18.60
N PRO A 151 16.78 14.46 -17.31
CA PRO A 151 17.38 13.18 -16.89
C PRO A 151 16.65 11.96 -17.47
N TYR A 152 15.34 12.06 -17.67
CA TYR A 152 14.51 11.03 -18.30
C TYR A 152 14.96 10.65 -19.72
N THR A 153 15.43 11.61 -20.52
CA THR A 153 15.89 11.35 -21.89
C THR A 153 17.04 10.35 -21.92
N MET A 154 17.94 10.44 -20.94
CA MET A 154 19.07 9.51 -20.82
C MET A 154 18.59 8.13 -20.39
N ALA A 155 17.66 8.04 -19.43
CA ALA A 155 17.06 6.77 -19.04
C ALA A 155 16.39 6.07 -20.24
N GLU A 156 15.65 6.81 -21.07
CA GLU A 156 15.01 6.28 -22.26
C GLU A 156 16.04 5.79 -23.30
N GLN A 157 17.13 6.53 -23.52
CA GLN A 157 18.20 6.10 -24.43
C GLN A 157 18.87 4.81 -23.97
N ILE A 158 19.19 4.70 -22.67
CA ILE A 158 19.73 3.47 -22.10
C ILE A 158 18.70 2.33 -22.24
N ALA A 159 17.44 2.59 -21.93
CA ALA A 159 16.36 1.61 -22.03
C ALA A 159 16.16 1.11 -23.46
N ARG A 160 16.21 1.99 -24.48
CA ARG A 160 16.11 1.63 -25.90
C ARG A 160 17.27 0.73 -26.32
N LYS A 161 18.51 1.11 -25.97
CA LYS A 161 19.70 0.31 -26.26
C LYS A 161 19.64 -1.08 -25.60
N LEU A 162 19.25 -1.15 -24.34
CA LEU A 162 19.06 -2.42 -23.64
C LEU A 162 17.91 -3.22 -24.21
N SER A 163 16.82 -2.56 -24.62
CA SER A 163 15.66 -3.21 -25.24
C SER A 163 16.01 -3.85 -26.57
N GLU A 164 16.74 -3.15 -27.43
CA GLU A 164 17.25 -3.71 -28.68
C GLU A 164 18.19 -4.88 -28.45
N CYS A 165 19.03 -4.80 -27.41
CA CYS A 165 19.92 -5.89 -27.00
C CYS A 165 19.12 -7.11 -26.53
N ILE A 166 18.07 -6.94 -25.71
CA ILE A 166 17.19 -8.04 -25.26
C ILE A 166 16.45 -8.66 -26.46
N ALA A 167 15.87 -7.83 -27.32
CA ALA A 167 15.16 -8.30 -28.51
C ALA A 167 16.07 -9.10 -29.45
N SER A 168 17.27 -8.57 -29.72
CA SER A 168 18.23 -9.21 -30.64
C SER A 168 18.90 -10.43 -30.01
N PHE A 169 19.30 -10.36 -28.73
CA PHE A 169 20.08 -11.44 -28.09
C PHE A 169 19.22 -12.50 -27.41
N GLU A 170 18.04 -12.17 -26.89
CA GLU A 170 17.14 -13.14 -26.23
C GLU A 170 15.93 -13.51 -27.07
N GLY A 171 15.62 -12.75 -28.14
CA GLY A 171 14.40 -12.96 -28.92
C GLY A 171 13.13 -12.71 -28.09
N LYS A 172 13.19 -11.77 -27.14
CA LYS A 172 12.06 -11.38 -26.29
C LYS A 172 11.72 -9.91 -26.49
N LYS A 173 10.43 -9.59 -26.50
CA LYS A 173 9.97 -8.21 -26.50
C LYS A 173 10.11 -7.62 -25.09
N PRO A 174 11.00 -6.64 -24.88
CA PRO A 174 11.12 -5.97 -23.58
C PRO A 174 10.01 -4.94 -23.42
N GLN A 175 9.59 -4.72 -22.17
CA GLN A 175 8.71 -3.60 -21.83
C GLN A 175 9.55 -2.32 -21.69
N LEU A 176 9.73 -1.59 -22.79
CA LEU A 176 10.57 -0.38 -22.83
C LEU A 176 10.15 0.65 -21.76
N SER A 177 8.85 0.84 -21.55
CA SER A 177 8.32 1.77 -20.55
C SER A 177 8.71 1.38 -19.12
N HIS A 178 8.62 0.10 -18.78
CA HIS A 178 9.01 -0.42 -17.47
C HIS A 178 10.52 -0.27 -17.25
N LEU A 179 11.32 -0.70 -18.23
CA LEU A 179 12.77 -0.59 -18.18
C LEU A 179 13.23 0.87 -18.04
N THR A 180 12.60 1.79 -18.77
CA THR A 180 12.88 3.23 -18.66
C THR A 180 12.56 3.75 -17.26
N LYS A 181 11.43 3.33 -16.66
CA LYS A 181 11.05 3.71 -15.29
C LYS A 181 12.07 3.22 -14.27
N ILE A 182 12.49 1.95 -14.36
CA ILE A 182 13.53 1.39 -13.47
C ILE A 182 14.81 2.22 -13.58
N ILE A 183 15.35 2.42 -14.79
CA ILE A 183 16.61 3.14 -15.00
C ILE A 183 16.50 4.57 -14.47
N TRP A 184 15.41 5.26 -14.80
CA TRP A 184 15.17 6.63 -14.34
C TRP A 184 15.07 6.71 -12.81
N SER A 185 14.38 5.75 -12.19
CA SER A 185 14.18 5.70 -10.73
C SER A 185 15.49 5.55 -9.95
N ILE A 186 16.50 4.92 -10.57
CA ILE A 186 17.86 4.80 -10.04
C ILE A 186 18.70 6.04 -10.37
N GLN A 187 18.65 6.49 -11.62
CA GLN A 187 19.44 7.61 -12.11
C GLN A 187 19.20 8.90 -11.30
N LYS A 188 17.96 9.17 -10.89
CA LYS A 188 17.66 10.37 -10.08
C LYS A 188 18.40 10.42 -8.74
N HIS A 189 18.71 9.26 -8.14
CA HIS A 189 19.43 9.18 -6.86
C HIS A 189 20.92 9.47 -6.98
N LEU A 190 21.46 9.47 -8.21
CA LEU A 190 22.83 9.87 -8.54
C LEU A 190 22.96 11.38 -8.79
N LEU A 191 21.84 12.12 -8.84
CA LEU A 191 21.84 13.56 -9.05
C LEU A 191 22.03 14.30 -7.73
N LYS A 192 22.83 15.37 -7.77
CA LYS A 192 23.06 16.28 -6.64
C LYS A 192 21.93 17.31 -6.52
N ASP A 193 21.57 17.92 -7.65
CA ASP A 193 20.40 18.81 -7.75
C ASP A 193 19.13 17.98 -8.04
N LEU A 194 18.13 18.14 -7.17
CA LEU A 194 16.82 17.47 -7.26
C LEU A 194 15.70 18.47 -7.55
N SER A 195 15.97 19.56 -8.26
CA SER A 195 14.95 20.50 -8.71
C SER A 195 13.73 19.76 -9.29
N ALA A 196 12.52 20.25 -8.97
CA ALA A 196 11.26 19.61 -9.36
C ALA A 196 11.12 19.37 -10.88
N MET A 197 11.87 20.10 -11.70
CA MET A 197 11.90 19.94 -13.15
C MET A 197 12.79 18.76 -13.60
N GLN A 198 13.82 18.42 -12.84
CA GLN A 198 14.74 17.31 -13.12
C GLN A 198 14.25 15.98 -12.52
N THR A 199 13.45 16.03 -11.46
CA THR A 199 12.92 14.86 -10.74
C THR A 199 11.50 14.47 -11.11
N LYS A 200 10.82 15.21 -11.99
CA LYS A 200 9.48 14.86 -12.47
C LYS A 200 9.57 13.90 -13.65
N ASN A 201 9.17 12.65 -13.45
CA ASN A 201 8.96 11.70 -14.54
C ASN A 201 7.64 12.01 -15.26
N PRO A 202 7.63 12.19 -16.60
CA PRO A 202 6.40 12.43 -17.36
C PRO A 202 5.39 11.28 -17.32
N TYR A 203 5.78 10.10 -16.81
CA TYR A 203 4.95 8.88 -16.71
C TYR A 203 4.74 8.38 -15.27
N GLU A 204 5.19 9.13 -14.27
CA GLU A 204 4.99 8.80 -12.85
C GLU A 204 3.84 9.66 -12.30
N GLU A 205 2.62 9.20 -12.50
CA GLU A 205 1.50 9.66 -11.68
C GLU A 205 1.62 8.97 -10.33
N TYR A 206 2.07 9.70 -9.30
CA TYR A 206 2.10 9.18 -7.93
C TYR A 206 0.67 9.03 -7.40
N ASP A 207 0.11 7.84 -7.60
CA ASP A 207 -1.30 7.56 -7.33
C ASP A 207 -1.54 6.94 -5.95
N LYS A 208 -2.78 6.48 -5.72
CA LYS A 208 -3.16 5.86 -4.44
C LYS A 208 -2.46 4.51 -4.21
N VAL A 209 -2.18 3.75 -5.26
CA VAL A 209 -1.47 2.47 -5.18
C VAL A 209 -0.02 2.74 -4.81
N ASP A 210 0.62 3.71 -5.46
CA ASP A 210 1.99 4.10 -5.16
C ASP A 210 2.15 4.53 -3.70
N LYS A 211 1.20 5.29 -3.15
CA LYS A 211 1.20 5.70 -1.73
C LYS A 211 1.22 4.51 -0.78
N ILE A 212 0.46 3.47 -1.07
CA ILE A 212 0.39 2.28 -0.20
C ILE A 212 1.64 1.42 -0.38
N ILE A 213 2.11 1.21 -1.62
CA ILE A 213 3.37 0.48 -1.89
C ILE A 213 4.52 1.13 -1.11
N VAL A 214 4.66 2.45 -1.25
CA VAL A 214 5.72 3.22 -0.62
C VAL A 214 5.61 3.20 0.90
N LYS A 215 4.40 3.37 1.46
CA LYS A 215 4.16 3.27 2.91
C LYS A 215 4.60 1.90 3.43
N THR A 216 4.12 0.82 2.80
CA THR A 216 4.44 -0.56 3.18
C THR A 216 5.94 -0.85 3.07
N LEU A 217 6.58 -0.42 1.98
CA LEU A 217 8.02 -0.59 1.76
C LEU A 217 8.82 0.09 2.88
N LEU A 218 8.52 1.36 3.19
CA LEU A 218 9.24 2.11 4.22
C LEU A 218 9.03 1.51 5.61
N GLU A 219 7.85 1.00 5.92
CA GLU A 219 7.57 0.30 7.19
C GLU A 219 8.37 -1.01 7.30
N ILE A 220 8.50 -1.78 6.21
CA ILE A 220 9.33 -3.00 6.21
C ILE A 220 10.80 -2.63 6.43
N LEU A 221 11.31 -1.63 5.71
CA LEU A 221 12.70 -1.19 5.81
C LEU A 221 13.05 -0.50 7.14
N ALA A 222 12.06 0.03 7.86
CA ALA A 222 12.27 0.56 9.20
C ALA A 222 12.64 -0.54 10.20
N ASN A 223 12.12 -1.76 9.99
CA ASN A 223 12.40 -2.94 10.81
C ASN A 223 13.57 -3.76 10.27
N GLU A 224 13.69 -3.87 8.94
CA GLU A 224 14.71 -4.65 8.25
C GLU A 224 15.47 -3.79 7.21
N PRO A 225 16.37 -2.89 7.66
CA PRO A 225 17.00 -1.90 6.77
C PRO A 225 17.95 -2.49 5.73
N LEU A 226 18.41 -3.73 5.93
CA LEU A 226 19.38 -4.40 5.05
C LEU A 226 18.72 -5.39 4.07
N LEU A 227 17.39 -5.31 3.91
CA LEU A 227 16.63 -6.25 3.09
C LEU A 227 16.95 -6.03 1.59
N ALA A 228 17.38 -7.12 0.92
CA ALA A 228 17.66 -7.08 -0.51
C ALA A 228 16.36 -6.91 -1.34
N PRO A 229 16.44 -6.45 -2.60
CA PRO A 229 15.25 -6.14 -3.41
C PRO A 229 14.27 -7.30 -3.60
N GLU A 230 14.73 -8.52 -3.84
CA GLU A 230 13.82 -9.67 -4.07
C GLU A 230 13.04 -10.08 -2.80
N PRO A 231 13.67 -10.28 -1.62
CA PRO A 231 12.93 -10.42 -0.38
C PRO A 231 12.00 -9.24 -0.08
N LEU A 232 12.45 -7.99 -0.29
CA LEU A 232 11.63 -6.80 -0.05
C LEU A 232 10.38 -6.77 -0.94
N LYS A 233 10.52 -7.09 -2.24
CA LYS A 233 9.38 -7.23 -3.17
C LYS A 233 8.38 -8.26 -2.66
N ARG A 234 8.85 -9.42 -2.19
CA ARG A 234 7.96 -10.47 -1.67
C ARG A 234 7.20 -10.03 -0.42
N GLU A 235 7.86 -9.37 0.53
CA GLU A 235 7.20 -8.89 1.75
C GLU A 235 6.22 -7.75 1.46
N VAL A 236 6.53 -6.85 0.52
CA VAL A 236 5.60 -5.81 0.06
C VAL A 236 4.36 -6.45 -0.57
N VAL A 237 4.55 -7.37 -1.52
CA VAL A 237 3.43 -8.06 -2.19
C VAL A 237 2.57 -8.80 -1.17
N LYS A 238 3.18 -9.50 -0.21
CA LYS A 238 2.49 -10.21 0.85
C LYS A 238 1.61 -9.26 1.68
N HIS A 239 2.17 -8.17 2.20
CA HIS A 239 1.42 -7.17 2.97
C HIS A 239 0.26 -6.54 2.16
N LEU A 240 0.49 -6.24 0.88
CA LEU A 240 -0.56 -5.67 0.02
C LEU A 240 -1.71 -6.66 -0.21
N LYS A 241 -1.42 -7.96 -0.33
CA LYS A 241 -2.45 -9.00 -0.44
C LYS A 241 -3.26 -9.15 0.84
N GLU A 242 -2.65 -9.02 2.02
CA GLU A 242 -3.33 -9.06 3.32
C GLU A 242 -4.39 -7.95 3.44
N LEU A 243 -4.19 -6.77 2.83
CA LEU A 243 -5.20 -5.69 2.79
C LEU A 243 -6.51 -6.13 2.11
N SER A 244 -6.46 -7.11 1.21
CA SER A 244 -7.66 -7.62 0.54
C SER A 244 -8.53 -8.47 1.45
N GLU A 245 -7.99 -9.03 2.54
CA GLU A 245 -8.73 -9.84 3.53
C GLU A 245 -9.75 -8.99 4.29
N VAL A 246 -9.48 -7.69 4.42
CA VAL A 246 -10.37 -6.71 5.06
C VAL A 246 -11.73 -6.59 4.33
N LYS A 247 -11.81 -6.99 3.04
CA LYS A 247 -13.07 -6.99 2.28
C LYS A 247 -14.19 -7.76 2.97
N ALA A 248 -13.88 -8.85 3.67
CA ALA A 248 -14.87 -9.65 4.38
C ALA A 248 -15.55 -8.83 5.49
N LEU A 249 -14.74 -8.15 6.32
CA LEU A 249 -15.24 -7.28 7.40
C LEU A 249 -16.04 -6.09 6.85
N ILE A 250 -15.66 -5.54 5.69
CA ILE A 250 -16.41 -4.46 5.04
C ILE A 250 -17.78 -4.95 4.55
N LYS A 251 -17.83 -6.10 3.88
CA LYS A 251 -19.09 -6.67 3.36
C LYS A 251 -20.07 -7.03 4.48
N ASN A 252 -19.55 -7.46 5.62
CA ASN A 252 -20.33 -7.82 6.79
C ASN A 252 -20.61 -6.63 7.73
N ASN A 253 -20.23 -5.39 7.38
CA ASN A 253 -20.35 -4.21 8.24
C ASN A 253 -19.65 -4.32 9.61
N GLN A 254 -18.68 -5.22 9.75
CA GLN A 254 -17.95 -5.48 11.00
C GLN A 254 -16.69 -4.61 11.18
N LEU A 255 -16.18 -3.98 10.11
CA LEU A 255 -14.90 -3.26 10.17
C LEU A 255 -14.83 -2.20 11.29
N THR A 256 -15.91 -1.43 11.50
CA THR A 256 -15.92 -0.36 12.52
C THR A 256 -15.88 -0.94 13.93
N SER A 257 -16.67 -1.98 14.20
CA SER A 257 -16.70 -2.63 15.52
C SER A 257 -15.39 -3.35 15.80
N THR A 258 -14.83 -4.09 14.84
CA THR A 258 -13.52 -4.76 14.98
C THR A 258 -12.41 -3.75 15.30
N LEU A 259 -12.31 -2.65 14.55
CA LEU A 259 -11.31 -1.60 14.82
C LEU A 259 -11.50 -0.98 16.21
N SER A 260 -12.75 -0.74 16.60
CA SER A 260 -13.06 -0.13 17.90
C SER A 260 -12.68 -1.04 19.06
N MET A 261 -12.95 -2.35 18.96
CA MET A 261 -12.57 -3.34 19.96
C MET A 261 -11.05 -3.48 20.07
N ILE A 262 -10.33 -3.56 18.95
CA ILE A 262 -8.85 -3.62 18.94
C ILE A 262 -8.27 -2.37 19.62
N LEU A 263 -8.73 -1.18 19.24
CA LEU A 263 -8.23 0.06 19.82
C LEU A 263 -8.56 0.16 21.31
N ALA A 264 -9.75 -0.29 21.73
CA ALA A 264 -10.16 -0.29 23.12
C ALA A 264 -9.31 -1.23 23.99
N GLU A 265 -9.03 -2.45 23.53
CA GLU A 265 -8.12 -3.38 24.21
C GLU A 265 -6.74 -2.75 24.46
N LYS A 266 -6.20 -2.03 23.46
CA LYS A 266 -4.87 -1.42 23.55
C LYS A 266 -4.83 -0.19 24.44
N LEU A 267 -5.88 0.64 24.41
CA LEU A 267 -5.87 1.94 25.07
C LEU A 267 -6.54 1.92 26.46
N TYR A 268 -7.25 0.86 26.83
CA TYR A 268 -7.97 0.80 28.11
C TYR A 268 -7.05 1.03 29.31
N GLN A 269 -5.88 0.39 29.32
CA GLN A 269 -4.95 0.48 30.46
C GLN A 269 -4.42 1.90 30.68
N SER A 270 -4.27 2.69 29.62
CA SER A 270 -3.80 4.08 29.65
C SER A 270 -4.93 5.12 29.63
N SER A 271 -6.19 4.69 29.71
CA SER A 271 -7.34 5.60 29.77
C SER A 271 -7.38 6.35 31.11
N LEU A 272 -7.87 7.60 31.09
CA LEU A 272 -8.07 8.40 32.29
C LEU A 272 -9.09 7.76 33.24
N ILE A 273 -10.07 7.04 32.70
CA ILE A 273 -11.03 6.27 33.51
C ILE A 273 -10.27 5.21 34.31
N ASN A 274 -9.37 4.44 33.67
CA ASN A 274 -8.59 3.45 34.39
C ASN A 274 -7.52 4.08 35.31
N CYS A 275 -6.92 5.22 34.96
CA CYS A 275 -5.84 5.79 35.75
C CYS A 275 -6.29 6.67 36.92
N HIS A 276 -7.43 7.37 36.80
CA HIS A 276 -7.81 8.43 37.74
C HIS A 276 -9.03 8.12 38.61
N PHE A 277 -9.85 7.13 38.26
CA PHE A 277 -11.08 6.84 39.00
C PHE A 277 -10.76 5.94 40.19
N SER A 278 -11.47 6.16 41.29
CA SER A 278 -11.44 5.24 42.43
C SER A 278 -11.98 3.86 42.03
N LEU A 279 -11.63 2.83 42.81
CA LEU A 279 -12.10 1.48 42.57
C LEU A 279 -13.64 1.40 42.52
N LEU A 280 -14.31 2.13 43.41
CA LEU A 280 -15.78 2.17 43.48
C LEU A 280 -16.39 2.80 42.23
N GLU A 281 -15.84 3.92 41.76
CA GLU A 281 -16.34 4.58 40.55
C GLU A 281 -16.18 3.69 39.30
N LYS A 282 -15.06 2.97 39.20
CA LYS A 282 -14.84 1.98 38.14
C LYS A 282 -15.87 0.86 38.21
N GLN A 283 -16.09 0.29 39.39
CA GLN A 283 -17.07 -0.76 39.61
C GLN A 283 -18.49 -0.31 39.24
N ASN A 284 -18.87 0.92 39.58
CA ASN A 284 -20.18 1.47 39.23
C ASN A 284 -20.35 1.62 37.72
N ILE A 285 -19.34 2.16 37.04
CA ILE A 285 -19.34 2.30 35.58
C ILE A 285 -19.41 0.93 34.90
N GLU A 286 -18.56 -0.01 35.32
CA GLU A 286 -18.55 -1.36 34.77
C GLU A 286 -19.89 -2.06 35.01
N ALA A 287 -20.44 -1.99 36.22
CA ALA A 287 -21.71 -2.61 36.56
C ALA A 287 -22.87 -2.03 35.76
N PHE A 288 -22.84 -0.72 35.48
CA PHE A 288 -23.76 -0.04 34.57
C PHE A 288 -23.61 -0.60 33.15
N ILE A 289 -22.42 -0.61 32.58
CA ILE A 289 -22.20 -1.08 31.20
C ILE A 289 -22.61 -2.56 31.04
N ARG A 290 -22.15 -3.47 31.93
CA ARG A 290 -22.50 -4.90 31.87
C ARG A 290 -24.00 -5.12 31.89
N HIS A 291 -24.71 -4.37 32.74
CA HIS A 291 -26.17 -4.45 32.82
C HIS A 291 -26.83 -4.19 31.47
N HIS A 292 -26.44 -3.10 30.80
CA HIS A 292 -27.06 -2.73 29.53
C HIS A 292 -26.61 -3.62 28.37
N ILE A 293 -25.40 -4.19 28.44
CA ILE A 293 -24.98 -5.23 27.50
C ILE A 293 -25.88 -6.47 27.66
N ASP A 294 -26.10 -6.94 28.90
CA ASP A 294 -26.96 -8.08 29.19
C ASP A 294 -28.43 -7.82 28.81
N MET A 295 -28.92 -6.61 29.07
CA MET A 295 -30.25 -6.21 28.63
C MET A 295 -30.37 -6.15 27.10
N GLY A 296 -29.34 -5.66 26.42
CA GLY A 296 -29.26 -5.68 24.96
C GLY A 296 -29.33 -7.09 24.36
N LYS A 297 -28.76 -8.10 25.05
CA LYS A 297 -28.87 -9.52 24.64
C LYS A 297 -30.30 -10.06 24.72
N CYS A 298 -31.17 -9.44 25.51
CA CYS A 298 -32.58 -9.81 25.60
C CYS A 298 -33.38 -9.37 24.36
N ASN A 299 -32.83 -8.41 23.59
CA ASN A 299 -33.38 -7.91 22.34
C ASN A 299 -32.69 -8.59 21.15
N GLU A 300 -33.44 -9.36 20.36
CA GLU A 300 -32.91 -10.16 19.24
C GLU A 300 -32.25 -9.30 18.16
N LEU A 301 -32.73 -8.06 17.94
CA LEU A 301 -32.15 -7.15 16.96
C LEU A 301 -30.79 -6.62 17.42
N LEU A 302 -30.70 -6.17 18.68
CA LEU A 302 -29.46 -5.62 19.26
C LEU A 302 -28.40 -6.68 19.52
N SER A 303 -28.82 -7.95 19.61
CA SER A 303 -27.92 -9.11 19.72
C SER A 303 -27.15 -9.41 18.44
N GLN A 304 -27.60 -8.88 17.29
CA GLN A 304 -26.91 -9.07 16.02
C GLN A 304 -25.67 -8.18 15.92
N GLU A 305 -24.58 -8.71 15.34
CA GLU A 305 -23.30 -7.98 15.25
C GLU A 305 -23.42 -6.63 14.52
N ASN A 306 -24.34 -6.55 13.55
CA ASN A 306 -24.59 -5.36 12.75
C ASN A 306 -25.24 -4.22 13.54
N HIS A 307 -25.88 -4.53 14.68
CA HIS A 307 -26.57 -3.58 15.55
C HIS A 307 -25.76 -3.21 16.80
N ARG A 308 -24.50 -3.66 16.94
CA ARG A 308 -23.64 -3.30 18.08
C ARG A 308 -23.43 -1.80 18.24
N LEU A 309 -23.31 -1.07 17.12
CA LEU A 309 -23.18 0.39 17.16
C LEU A 309 -24.42 1.06 17.77
N GLU A 310 -25.60 0.49 17.53
CA GLU A 310 -26.85 0.97 18.09
C GLU A 310 -26.91 0.73 19.60
N LEU A 311 -26.52 -0.46 20.06
CA LEU A 311 -26.41 -0.77 21.49
C LEU A 311 -25.50 0.23 22.21
N ILE A 312 -24.33 0.54 21.63
CA ILE A 312 -23.37 1.48 22.23
C ILE A 312 -23.92 2.90 22.27
N GLN A 313 -24.58 3.35 21.20
CA GLN A 313 -25.23 4.66 21.17
C GLN A 313 -26.32 4.77 22.24
N ARG A 314 -27.07 3.69 22.49
CA ARG A 314 -28.06 3.63 23.57
C ARG A 314 -27.41 3.73 24.95
N ILE A 315 -26.35 2.97 25.21
CA ILE A 315 -25.60 3.04 26.49
C ILE A 315 -25.04 4.46 26.72
N LEU A 316 -24.48 5.09 25.68
CA LEU A 316 -23.96 6.46 25.74
C LEU A 316 -25.07 7.49 26.05
N ALA A 317 -26.24 7.33 25.44
CA ALA A 317 -27.40 8.17 25.69
C ALA A 317 -27.91 8.01 27.13
N LEU A 318 -28.04 6.76 27.61
CA LEU A 318 -28.45 6.44 28.97
C LEU A 318 -27.48 7.00 30.02
N TYR A 319 -26.17 6.92 29.77
CA TYR A 319 -25.18 7.58 30.63
C TYR A 319 -25.38 9.10 30.71
N THR A 320 -25.70 9.72 29.57
CA THR A 320 -25.91 11.17 29.52
C THR A 320 -27.16 11.57 30.31
N LEU A 321 -28.23 10.77 30.22
CA LEU A 321 -29.47 10.96 30.98
C LEU A 321 -29.29 10.72 32.48
N ALA A 322 -28.40 9.81 32.89
CA ALA A 322 -28.16 9.45 34.28
C ALA A 322 -27.83 10.66 35.17
N GLY A 323 -27.14 11.68 34.63
CA GLY A 323 -26.79 12.90 35.36
C GLY A 323 -27.98 13.80 35.69
N GLU A 324 -29.11 13.63 35.00
CA GLU A 324 -30.34 14.41 35.17
C GLU A 324 -31.38 13.66 36.02
N LEU A 325 -31.10 12.40 36.40
CA LEU A 325 -32.04 11.59 37.16
C LEU A 325 -32.22 12.12 38.58
N PRO A 326 -33.47 12.11 39.10
CA PRO A 326 -33.73 12.37 40.51
C PRO A 326 -33.04 11.29 41.35
N LYS A 327 -32.41 11.67 42.48
CA LYS A 327 -31.62 10.74 43.31
C LYS A 327 -32.39 10.13 44.49
N ASP A 328 -33.50 10.74 44.87
CA ASP A 328 -34.23 10.44 46.11
C ASP A 328 -35.62 9.81 45.83
N ILE A 329 -35.75 8.97 44.80
CA ILE A 329 -36.99 8.26 44.50
C ILE A 329 -37.06 6.93 45.27
N SER A 330 -38.20 6.66 45.91
CA SER A 330 -38.44 5.36 46.56
C SER A 330 -38.72 4.27 45.53
N LYS A 331 -38.41 3.01 45.85
CA LYS A 331 -38.64 1.85 44.97
C LYS A 331 -40.10 1.75 44.53
N GLU A 332 -41.04 2.00 45.44
CA GLU A 332 -42.48 1.95 45.17
C GLU A 332 -42.91 3.02 44.16
N SER A 333 -42.34 4.23 44.29
CA SER A 333 -42.60 5.33 43.37
C SER A 333 -42.02 5.07 41.98
N LEU A 334 -40.87 4.40 41.91
CA LEU A 334 -40.27 3.99 40.63
C LEU A 334 -41.12 2.93 39.93
N PHE A 335 -41.54 1.87 40.63
CA PHE A 335 -42.45 0.85 40.08
C PHE A 335 -43.78 1.46 39.60
N ALA A 336 -44.33 2.40 40.37
CA ALA A 336 -45.53 3.13 39.95
C ALA A 336 -45.31 3.90 38.65
N SER A 337 -44.13 4.52 38.48
CA SER A 337 -43.75 5.24 37.26
C SER A 337 -43.60 4.31 36.06
N ILE A 338 -42.93 3.16 36.23
CA ILE A 338 -42.77 2.14 35.17
C ILE A 338 -44.14 1.64 34.68
N ARG A 339 -45.03 1.28 35.63
CA ARG A 339 -46.40 0.82 35.31
C ARG A 339 -47.25 1.91 34.68
N HIS A 340 -47.06 3.16 35.09
CA HIS A 340 -47.75 4.28 34.45
C HIS A 340 -47.31 4.45 33.00
N ILE A 341 -46.00 4.40 32.71
CA ILE A 341 -45.49 4.48 31.34
C ILE A 341 -46.02 3.32 30.47
N ARG A 342 -46.10 2.11 31.02
CA ARG A 342 -46.77 0.97 30.37
C ARG A 342 -48.23 1.23 30.03
N SER A 343 -48.97 1.90 30.92
CA SER A 343 -50.38 2.23 30.66
C SER A 343 -50.51 3.26 29.53
N LEU A 344 -49.57 4.21 29.45
CA LEU A 344 -49.52 5.24 28.41
C LEU A 344 -49.20 4.65 27.02
N SER A 345 -48.33 3.64 26.92
CA SER A 345 -48.00 3.00 25.64
C SER A 345 -49.15 2.17 25.04
N ASN A 346 -50.11 1.74 25.88
CA ASN A 346 -51.26 0.93 25.46
C ASN A 346 -52.53 1.76 25.12
N GLU A 347 -52.61 3.02 25.54
CA GLU A 347 -53.78 3.88 25.34
C GLU A 347 -53.55 4.95 24.26
N LYS A 348 -54.33 4.91 23.18
CA LYS A 348 -54.23 5.86 22.04
C LYS A 348 -54.53 7.34 22.39
N ASN A 349 -55.02 7.65 23.59
CA ASN A 349 -55.51 8.99 23.96
C ASN A 349 -55.23 9.34 25.44
N CYS A 350 -54.03 9.08 25.97
CA CYS A 350 -53.72 9.44 27.35
C CYS A 350 -52.90 10.74 27.42
N ALA A 351 -53.40 11.74 28.15
CA ALA A 351 -52.70 12.99 28.40
C ALA A 351 -51.57 12.77 29.42
N LEU A 352 -50.36 13.28 29.13
CA LEU A 352 -49.24 13.31 30.06
C LEU A 352 -49.69 13.85 31.42
N THR A 353 -49.60 13.03 32.47
CA THR A 353 -49.85 13.50 33.84
C THR A 353 -48.77 14.52 34.21
N SER A 354 -49.15 15.60 34.88
CA SER A 354 -48.32 16.77 35.15
C SER A 354 -47.17 16.55 36.16
N ASN A 355 -46.93 15.31 36.62
CA ASN A 355 -46.13 15.03 37.81
C ASN A 355 -44.97 14.06 37.60
N LEU A 356 -44.78 13.49 36.40
CA LEU A 356 -43.64 12.62 36.13
C LEU A 356 -42.44 13.44 35.67
N ASP A 357 -41.29 13.25 36.33
CA ASP A 357 -40.04 13.91 35.93
C ASP A 357 -39.67 13.52 34.49
N GLN A 358 -39.27 14.52 33.69
CA GLN A 358 -39.02 14.33 32.26
C GLN A 358 -37.79 13.44 32.00
N ALA A 359 -36.72 13.58 32.79
CA ALA A 359 -35.54 12.74 32.64
C ALA A 359 -35.84 11.29 33.03
N LEU A 360 -36.61 11.10 34.10
CA LEU A 360 -37.09 9.78 34.52
C LEU A 360 -37.98 9.11 33.46
N PHE A 361 -38.91 9.86 32.86
CA PHE A 361 -39.75 9.35 31.77
C PHE A 361 -38.92 8.90 30.57
N VAL A 362 -37.97 9.73 30.14
CA VAL A 362 -37.11 9.42 28.98
C VAL A 362 -36.21 8.22 29.28
N PHE A 363 -35.64 8.13 30.49
CA PHE A 363 -34.81 7.01 30.91
C PHE A 363 -35.58 5.69 30.90
N ILE A 364 -36.76 5.62 31.53
CA ILE A 364 -37.56 4.39 31.57
C ILE A 364 -37.96 3.94 30.15
N ASN A 365 -38.36 4.86 29.28
CA ASN A 365 -38.66 4.51 27.88
C ASN A 365 -37.43 3.99 27.13
N ALA A 366 -36.25 4.57 27.38
CA ALA A 366 -35.01 4.10 26.77
C ALA A 366 -34.62 2.69 27.24
N GLU A 367 -34.80 2.37 28.52
CA GLU A 367 -34.63 1.01 29.06
C GLU A 367 -35.63 0.01 28.46
N ILE A 368 -36.91 0.38 28.35
CA ILE A 368 -37.94 -0.48 27.73
C ILE A 368 -37.56 -0.83 26.28
N HIS A 369 -37.13 0.16 25.50
CA HIS A 369 -36.68 -0.07 24.13
C HIS A 369 -35.42 -0.93 24.05
N LEU A 370 -34.58 -0.97 25.08
CA LEU A 370 -33.41 -1.83 25.16
C LEU A 370 -33.78 -3.31 25.32
N MET A 371 -34.89 -3.62 26.03
CA MET A 371 -35.21 -4.95 26.54
C MET A 371 -36.24 -5.77 25.74
N ASP A 372 -36.78 -5.23 24.63
CA ASP A 372 -38.02 -5.71 23.97
C ASP A 372 -39.27 -5.41 24.83
N GLU A 373 -40.30 -4.80 24.23
CA GLU A 373 -41.44 -4.23 24.97
C GLU A 373 -42.19 -5.30 25.77
N GLU A 374 -42.36 -6.51 25.22
CA GLU A 374 -43.07 -7.58 25.91
C GLU A 374 -42.30 -8.09 27.15
N LYS A 375 -40.96 -8.12 27.09
CA LYS A 375 -40.10 -8.58 28.19
C LYS A 375 -39.88 -7.48 29.23
N ALA A 376 -39.82 -6.22 28.80
CA ALA A 376 -39.65 -5.06 29.67
C ALA A 376 -40.80 -4.89 30.69
N PHE A 377 -41.99 -5.38 30.36
CA PHE A 377 -43.18 -5.28 31.21
C PHE A 377 -43.53 -6.55 31.99
N ALA A 378 -42.68 -7.58 31.93
CA ALA A 378 -42.74 -8.69 32.86
C ALA A 378 -42.19 -8.24 34.25
N PRO A 379 -42.53 -8.92 35.36
CA PRO A 379 -41.97 -8.60 36.68
C PRO A 379 -40.44 -8.53 36.69
N GLU A 380 -39.79 -9.41 35.92
CA GLU A 380 -38.35 -9.44 35.72
C GLU A 380 -37.83 -8.21 34.97
N GLY A 381 -38.64 -7.65 34.06
CA GLY A 381 -38.33 -6.42 33.33
C GLY A 381 -38.47 -5.16 34.17
N GLU A 382 -39.51 -5.08 35.02
CA GLU A 382 -39.66 -3.97 35.98
C GLU A 382 -38.47 -3.94 36.97
N GLU A 383 -38.03 -5.11 37.45
CA GLU A 383 -36.86 -5.24 38.34
C GLU A 383 -35.56 -4.85 37.63
N ALA A 384 -35.38 -5.22 36.36
CA ALA A 384 -34.22 -4.81 35.58
C ALA A 384 -34.15 -3.28 35.42
N ILE A 385 -35.27 -2.61 35.14
CA ILE A 385 -35.31 -1.14 35.04
C ILE A 385 -34.98 -0.48 36.39
N LEU A 386 -35.43 -1.06 37.52
CA LEU A 386 -35.03 -0.61 38.86
C LEU A 386 -33.52 -0.73 39.06
N ILE A 387 -32.92 -1.87 38.69
CA ILE A 387 -31.47 -2.08 38.77
C ILE A 387 -30.71 -1.09 37.86
N ALA A 388 -31.21 -0.83 36.65
CA ALA A 388 -30.64 0.16 35.73
C ALA A 388 -30.63 1.56 36.36
N TYR A 389 -31.74 1.96 36.98
CA TYR A 389 -31.87 3.24 37.69
C TYR A 389 -30.91 3.34 38.89
N GLU A 390 -30.86 2.31 39.75
CA GLU A 390 -29.94 2.28 40.90
C GLU A 390 -28.47 2.40 40.47
N LYS A 391 -28.10 1.75 39.36
CA LYS A 391 -26.77 1.86 38.77
C LYS A 391 -26.52 3.24 38.15
N ALA A 392 -27.51 3.83 37.49
CA ALA A 392 -27.41 5.12 36.83
C ALA A 392 -27.16 6.27 37.84
N ILE A 393 -27.91 6.31 38.94
CA ILE A 393 -27.75 7.37 39.96
C ILE A 393 -26.42 7.28 40.73
N ALA A 394 -25.76 6.11 40.68
CA ALA A 394 -24.46 5.85 41.28
C ALA A 394 -23.26 6.20 40.36
N LEU A 395 -23.52 6.65 39.13
CA LEU A 395 -22.48 6.99 38.17
C LEU A 395 -21.75 8.30 38.53
N PRO A 396 -20.42 8.36 38.31
CA PRO A 396 -19.66 9.60 38.48
C PRO A 396 -19.95 10.60 37.36
N THR A 397 -19.71 11.90 37.62
CA THR A 397 -19.79 12.92 36.56
C THR A 397 -18.52 12.91 35.71
N LEU A 398 -18.64 12.76 34.39
CA LEU A 398 -17.50 12.77 33.47
C LEU A 398 -17.23 14.17 32.90
N SER A 399 -15.96 14.58 32.93
CA SER A 399 -15.45 15.68 32.10
C SER A 399 -15.57 15.36 30.60
N PRO A 400 -15.53 16.35 29.70
CA PRO A 400 -15.62 16.11 28.26
C PRO A 400 -14.60 15.09 27.73
N LEU A 401 -13.36 15.14 28.22
CA LEU A 401 -12.30 14.20 27.83
C LEU A 401 -12.56 12.77 28.34
N GLN A 402 -13.16 12.62 29.52
CA GLN A 402 -13.55 11.32 30.06
C GLN A 402 -14.77 10.74 29.33
N LYS A 403 -15.70 11.58 28.84
CA LYS A 403 -16.85 11.11 28.03
C LYS A 403 -16.41 10.42 26.74
N GLU A 404 -15.36 10.92 26.09
CA GLU A 404 -14.80 10.25 24.90
C GLU A 404 -14.20 8.88 25.22
N GLN A 405 -13.60 8.72 26.40
CA GLN A 405 -13.01 7.46 26.86
C GLN A 405 -14.04 6.48 27.44
N PHE A 406 -15.24 6.96 27.78
CA PHE A 406 -16.33 6.08 28.22
C PHE A 406 -16.80 5.16 27.08
N GLU A 407 -16.81 5.64 25.83
CA GLU A 407 -17.09 4.79 24.67
C GLU A 407 -16.05 3.69 24.47
N LEU A 408 -14.78 4.01 24.69
CA LEU A 408 -13.68 3.05 24.66
C LEU A 408 -13.93 1.93 25.68
N LEU A 409 -14.38 2.27 26.90
CA LEU A 409 -14.69 1.28 27.92
C LEU A 409 -15.87 0.38 27.52
N ILE A 410 -16.93 0.94 26.92
CA ILE A 410 -18.05 0.12 26.42
C ILE A 410 -17.54 -0.92 25.41
N TRP A 411 -16.70 -0.52 24.46
CA TRP A 411 -16.11 -1.45 23.49
C TRP A 411 -15.24 -2.52 24.15
N LYS A 412 -14.45 -2.15 25.17
CA LYS A 412 -13.63 -3.10 25.94
C LYS A 412 -14.51 -4.17 26.60
N MET A 413 -15.61 -3.78 27.21
CA MET A 413 -16.50 -4.71 27.93
C MET A 413 -17.29 -5.61 26.96
N ILE A 414 -17.70 -5.08 25.82
CA ILE A 414 -18.32 -5.88 24.75
C ILE A 414 -17.35 -6.98 24.26
N GLU A 415 -16.07 -6.64 24.11
CA GLU A 415 -15.07 -7.64 23.73
C GLU A 415 -14.82 -8.67 24.84
N GLU A 416 -14.68 -8.25 26.10
CA GLU A 416 -14.46 -9.16 27.23
C GLU A 416 -15.59 -10.18 27.40
N GLU A 417 -16.84 -9.76 27.22
CA GLU A 417 -18.00 -10.65 27.35
C GLU A 417 -18.22 -11.51 26.11
N GLY A 418 -17.94 -10.98 24.92
CA GLY A 418 -18.23 -11.63 23.65
C GLY A 418 -17.09 -12.46 23.06
N ASN A 419 -15.84 -12.20 23.46
CA ASN A 419 -14.62 -12.78 22.86
C ASN A 419 -14.59 -12.66 21.32
N LEU A 420 -14.99 -11.51 20.78
CA LEU A 420 -15.33 -11.35 19.38
C LEU A 420 -14.08 -11.26 18.50
N LEU A 421 -12.98 -10.72 19.03
CA LEU A 421 -11.71 -10.67 18.32
C LEU A 421 -11.11 -12.07 18.13
N LEU A 422 -11.50 -13.09 18.91
CA LEU A 422 -11.08 -14.47 18.67
C LEU A 422 -11.62 -15.05 17.36
N HIS A 423 -12.71 -14.48 16.83
CA HIS A 423 -13.29 -14.88 15.54
C HIS A 423 -12.64 -14.17 14.35
N VAL A 424 -11.81 -13.16 14.59
CA VAL A 424 -11.07 -12.46 13.54
C VAL A 424 -9.70 -13.14 13.34
N PRO A 425 -9.29 -13.45 12.10
CA PRO A 425 -8.00 -14.07 11.85
C PRO A 425 -6.83 -13.29 12.50
N PRO A 426 -5.88 -13.96 13.19
CA PRO A 426 -4.81 -13.26 13.92
C PRO A 426 -3.96 -12.32 13.07
N LEU A 427 -3.69 -12.70 11.81
CA LEU A 427 -2.94 -11.86 10.87
C LEU A 427 -3.73 -10.59 10.51
N LEU A 428 -5.03 -10.72 10.28
CA LEU A 428 -5.92 -9.59 10.03
C LEU A 428 -6.01 -8.67 11.25
N CYS A 429 -6.12 -9.22 12.47
CA CYS A 429 -6.07 -8.41 13.70
C CYS A 429 -4.80 -7.57 13.80
N ARG A 430 -3.63 -8.17 13.54
CA ARG A 430 -2.35 -7.43 13.56
C ARG A 430 -2.29 -6.34 12.49
N LEU A 431 -2.81 -6.59 11.30
CA LEU A 431 -2.88 -5.60 10.23
C LEU A 431 -3.75 -4.39 10.63
N LEU A 432 -4.93 -4.66 11.21
CA LEU A 432 -5.84 -3.61 11.70
C LEU A 432 -5.22 -2.82 12.87
N GLU A 433 -4.60 -3.51 13.82
CA GLU A 433 -3.90 -2.93 14.96
C GLU A 433 -2.77 -1.99 14.52
N LYS A 434 -1.91 -2.47 13.61
CA LYS A 434 -0.78 -1.70 13.09
C LYS A 434 -1.23 -0.39 12.44
N GLU A 435 -2.31 -0.42 11.65
CA GLU A 435 -2.82 0.78 11.02
C GLU A 435 -3.47 1.75 12.02
N LEU A 436 -4.15 1.24 13.06
CA LEU A 436 -4.65 2.06 14.16
C LEU A 436 -3.49 2.77 14.88
N GLY A 437 -2.41 2.04 15.16
CA GLY A 437 -1.17 2.59 15.72
C GLY A 437 -0.60 3.70 14.85
N ASN A 438 -0.41 3.45 13.55
CA ASN A 438 0.08 4.44 12.59
C ASN A 438 -0.73 5.75 12.58
N ILE A 439 -2.06 5.64 12.53
CA ILE A 439 -2.96 6.81 12.52
C ILE A 439 -2.86 7.57 13.85
N LEU A 440 -2.84 6.85 14.97
CA LEU A 440 -2.71 7.45 16.30
C LEU A 440 -1.34 8.14 16.48
N ILE A 441 -0.26 7.56 15.97
CA ILE A 441 1.08 8.16 16.03
C ILE A 441 1.14 9.45 15.21
N ASP A 442 0.53 9.47 14.03
CA ASP A 442 0.48 10.67 13.19
C ASP A 442 -0.40 11.77 13.83
N GLN A 443 -1.43 11.38 14.57
CA GLN A 443 -2.46 12.29 15.11
C GLN A 443 -2.80 11.99 16.59
N PRO A 444 -1.83 12.12 17.53
CA PRO A 444 -1.95 11.61 18.91
C PRO A 444 -2.93 12.39 19.80
N LYS A 445 -3.47 13.50 19.30
CA LYS A 445 -4.45 14.34 20.00
C LYS A 445 -5.88 14.14 19.49
N GLN A 446 -6.10 13.28 18.50
CA GLN A 446 -7.43 13.01 17.99
C GLN A 446 -8.24 12.15 18.96
N SER A 447 -9.56 12.34 18.90
CA SER A 447 -10.51 11.54 19.68
C SER A 447 -10.57 10.12 19.14
N PHE A 448 -11.00 9.19 20.00
CA PHE A 448 -11.21 7.78 19.66
C PHE A 448 -11.99 7.61 18.34
N LYS A 449 -13.10 8.36 18.18
CA LYS A 449 -13.94 8.32 16.98
C LYS A 449 -13.23 8.74 15.71
N GLU A 450 -12.40 9.78 15.77
CA GLU A 450 -11.69 10.28 14.60
C GLU A 450 -10.62 9.29 14.14
N ILE A 451 -9.91 8.64 15.08
CA ILE A 451 -8.97 7.55 14.77
C ILE A 451 -9.68 6.39 14.07
N ILE A 452 -10.81 5.91 14.62
CA ILE A 452 -11.59 4.83 14.01
C ILE A 452 -12.11 5.25 12.62
N ARG A 453 -12.61 6.49 12.47
CA ARG A 453 -13.09 7.01 11.20
C ARG A 453 -11.98 7.05 10.14
N ALA A 454 -10.80 7.52 10.51
CA ALA A 454 -9.63 7.56 9.64
C ALA A 454 -9.21 6.14 9.21
N ALA A 455 -9.17 5.18 10.15
CA ALA A 455 -8.84 3.78 9.86
C ALA A 455 -9.85 3.13 8.92
N VAL A 456 -11.16 3.32 9.18
CA VAL A 456 -12.22 2.82 8.29
C VAL A 456 -12.09 3.40 6.88
N GLN A 457 -11.81 4.70 6.76
CA GLN A 457 -11.61 5.34 5.46
C GLN A 457 -10.37 4.82 4.73
N PHE A 458 -9.27 4.57 5.45
CA PHE A 458 -8.07 3.97 4.90
C PHE A 458 -8.39 2.57 4.34
N PHE A 459 -8.94 1.68 5.17
CA PHE A 459 -9.22 0.30 4.76
C PHE A 459 -10.28 0.21 3.66
N LYS A 460 -11.32 1.04 3.68
CA LYS A 460 -12.29 1.12 2.57
C LYS A 460 -11.66 1.57 1.26
N LYS A 461 -10.58 2.35 1.27
CA LYS A 461 -9.86 2.73 0.05
C LYS A 461 -8.87 1.64 -0.36
N ALA A 462 -8.12 1.10 0.59
CA ALA A 462 -7.04 0.14 0.35
C ALA A 462 -7.56 -1.24 -0.08
N ALA A 463 -8.62 -1.74 0.58
CA ALA A 463 -9.11 -3.09 0.36
C ALA A 463 -9.59 -3.33 -1.08
N PHE A 464 -10.08 -2.31 -1.78
CA PHE A 464 -10.61 -2.46 -3.14
C PHE A 464 -9.58 -2.18 -4.25
N LEU A 465 -8.33 -1.94 -3.90
CA LEU A 465 -7.27 -1.83 -4.90
C LEU A 465 -6.89 -3.22 -5.42
N SER A 466 -6.50 -3.26 -6.69
CA SER A 466 -5.93 -4.46 -7.32
C SER A 466 -4.43 -4.50 -7.03
N PHE A 467 -3.96 -5.63 -6.50
CA PHE A 467 -2.54 -5.88 -6.24
C PHE A 467 -2.00 -7.11 -6.97
N ASP A 468 -2.84 -7.78 -7.78
CA ASP A 468 -2.50 -9.01 -8.51
C ASP A 468 -2.29 -8.77 -10.02
N ASP A 469 -2.34 -7.52 -10.48
CA ASP A 469 -2.11 -7.18 -11.88
C ASP A 469 -0.66 -6.83 -12.18
N GLU A 470 -0.23 -7.10 -13.42
CA GLU A 470 1.14 -6.89 -13.91
C GLU A 470 1.61 -5.44 -13.72
N LYS A 471 0.72 -4.45 -13.87
CA LYS A 471 1.10 -3.03 -13.70
C LYS A 471 1.46 -2.70 -12.26
N THR A 472 0.74 -3.30 -11.30
CA THR A 472 1.05 -3.12 -9.88
C THR A 472 2.36 -3.81 -9.53
N GLU A 473 2.64 -4.98 -10.09
CA GLU A 473 3.93 -5.66 -9.91
C GLU A 473 5.11 -4.82 -10.43
N ASP A 474 4.97 -4.22 -11.62
CA ASP A 474 5.98 -3.31 -12.20
C ASP A 474 6.22 -2.10 -11.30
N LYS A 475 5.16 -1.52 -10.73
CA LYS A 475 5.27 -0.42 -9.76
C LYS A 475 6.04 -0.84 -8.52
N ILE A 476 5.72 -2.00 -7.95
CA ILE A 476 6.42 -2.52 -6.77
C ILE A 476 7.90 -2.70 -7.10
N GLU A 477 8.23 -3.30 -8.24
CA GLU A 477 9.63 -3.48 -8.66
C GLU A 477 10.37 -2.13 -8.78
N ALA A 478 9.75 -1.13 -9.41
CA ALA A 478 10.34 0.20 -9.55
C ALA A 478 10.58 0.88 -8.19
N TRP A 479 9.64 0.80 -7.24
CA TRP A 479 9.83 1.38 -5.90
C TRP A 479 10.86 0.61 -5.07
N VAL A 480 10.78 -0.72 -5.07
CA VAL A 480 11.71 -1.61 -4.34
C VAL A 480 13.15 -1.44 -4.79
N SER A 481 13.37 -1.19 -6.08
CA SER A 481 14.72 -0.97 -6.63
C SER A 481 15.45 0.24 -6.05
N GLN A 482 14.71 1.20 -5.49
CA GLN A 482 15.24 2.43 -4.89
C GLN A 482 15.55 2.28 -3.39
N ASN A 483 15.10 1.19 -2.74
CA ASN A 483 15.18 1.00 -1.29
C ASN A 483 14.66 2.23 -0.52
N ASP A 484 15.24 2.60 0.62
CA ASP A 484 14.83 3.77 1.42
C ASP A 484 15.20 5.13 0.81
N MET A 485 16.08 5.17 -0.22
CA MET A 485 16.46 6.42 -0.90
C MET A 485 15.26 7.14 -1.52
N LEU A 486 14.19 6.41 -1.85
CA LEU A 486 12.93 7.00 -2.34
C LEU A 486 12.35 8.06 -1.38
N ILE A 487 12.69 8.01 -0.09
CA ILE A 487 12.15 8.92 0.92
C ILE A 487 12.52 10.39 0.66
N ARG A 488 13.65 10.66 -0.02
CA ARG A 488 14.04 12.03 -0.41
C ARG A 488 13.05 12.67 -1.38
N THR A 489 12.31 11.85 -2.12
CA THR A 489 11.34 12.32 -3.13
C THR A 489 9.90 12.37 -2.63
N ILE A 490 9.64 11.94 -1.38
CA ILE A 490 8.31 11.92 -0.78
C ILE A 490 8.20 13.07 0.21
N HIS A 491 7.06 13.74 0.19
CA HIS A 491 6.80 14.87 1.09
C HIS A 491 5.96 14.40 2.28
N PHE A 492 6.47 14.63 3.49
CA PHE A 492 5.72 14.48 4.73
C PHE A 492 5.08 15.83 5.10
N ASP A 493 3.98 15.79 5.86
CA ASP A 493 3.38 17.02 6.39
C ASP A 493 4.35 17.69 7.39
N PRO A 494 4.87 18.90 7.10
CA PRO A 494 5.78 19.61 8.01
C PRO A 494 5.13 19.96 9.34
N LYS A 495 3.79 19.87 9.46
CA LYS A 495 3.06 20.10 10.70
C LYS A 495 2.92 18.84 11.56
N ALA A 496 3.33 17.67 11.08
CA ALA A 496 3.23 16.42 11.81
C ALA A 496 3.94 16.51 13.18
N PRO A 497 3.25 16.22 14.30
CA PRO A 497 3.82 16.38 15.64
C PRO A 497 5.12 15.59 15.85
N LEU A 498 5.19 14.35 15.33
CA LEU A 498 6.35 13.49 15.49
C LEU A 498 7.57 13.99 14.68
N LEU A 499 7.36 14.51 13.47
CA LEU A 499 8.43 15.09 12.67
C LEU A 499 9.08 16.28 13.39
N LYS A 500 8.27 17.16 13.99
CA LYS A 500 8.77 18.26 14.82
C LYS A 500 9.58 17.77 16.02
N LEU A 501 9.20 16.66 16.64
CA LEU A 501 9.96 16.08 17.74
C LEU A 501 11.32 15.55 17.29
N VAL A 502 11.38 14.92 16.11
CA VAL A 502 12.61 14.45 15.47
C VAL A 502 13.53 15.64 15.16
N GLU A 503 13.02 16.68 14.50
CA GLU A 503 13.76 17.91 14.18
C GLU A 503 14.30 18.61 15.44
N GLN A 504 13.48 18.73 16.48
CA GLN A 504 13.90 19.29 17.76
C GLN A 504 14.97 18.44 18.45
N GLY A 505 14.83 17.11 18.40
CA GLY A 505 15.83 16.19 18.95
C GLY A 505 17.19 16.39 18.29
N TRP A 506 17.19 16.56 16.96
CA TRP A 506 18.39 16.82 16.19
C TRP A 506 19.04 18.16 16.60
N ASN A 507 18.26 19.25 16.55
CA ASN A 507 18.76 20.60 16.77
C ASN A 507 19.22 20.86 18.22
N ALA A 508 18.63 20.18 19.21
CA ALA A 508 18.93 20.43 20.63
C ALA A 508 20.30 19.89 21.06
N GLN A 509 20.81 18.85 20.41
CA GLN A 509 22.03 18.16 20.85
C GLN A 509 23.27 18.53 20.04
N CYS A 510 23.16 19.41 19.04
CA CYS A 510 24.26 19.75 18.13
C CYS A 510 24.95 18.48 17.58
N TYR A 511 24.15 17.47 17.22
CA TYR A 511 24.67 16.22 16.68
C TYR A 511 25.54 16.50 15.46
N ASP A 512 26.68 15.82 15.41
CA ASP A 512 27.52 15.77 14.21
C ASP A 512 27.03 14.62 13.32
N GLU A 513 26.69 14.97 12.08
CA GLU A 513 26.21 14.03 11.06
C GLU A 513 27.19 12.87 10.86
N HIS A 514 28.49 13.05 11.09
CA HIS A 514 29.50 12.02 10.84
C HIS A 514 29.74 11.04 12.01
N THR A 515 29.19 11.32 13.19
CA THR A 515 29.50 10.54 14.40
C THR A 515 28.27 10.08 15.19
N ILE A 516 27.06 10.49 14.78
CA ILE A 516 25.84 10.13 15.50
C ILE A 516 25.59 8.61 15.55
N TYR A 517 25.21 8.09 16.71
CA TYR A 517 24.70 6.73 16.83
C TYR A 517 23.19 6.71 16.57
N HIS A 518 22.80 6.36 15.34
CA HIS A 518 21.39 6.44 14.88
C HIS A 518 20.38 5.74 15.81
N LYS A 519 20.73 4.58 16.37
CA LYS A 519 19.83 3.84 17.28
C LYS A 519 19.56 4.60 18.59
N HIS A 520 20.59 5.26 19.13
CA HIS A 520 20.45 6.07 20.34
C HIS A 520 19.54 7.28 20.09
N PHE A 521 19.75 7.98 18.96
CA PHE A 521 18.89 9.10 18.56
C PHE A 521 17.41 8.70 18.49
N VAL A 522 17.11 7.57 17.84
CA VAL A 522 15.73 7.07 17.71
C VAL A 522 15.13 6.75 19.08
N GLU A 523 15.90 6.09 19.96
CA GLU A 523 15.44 5.77 21.32
C GLU A 523 15.14 7.05 22.13
N GLU A 524 16.00 8.07 22.08
CA GLU A 524 15.76 9.33 22.77
C GLU A 524 14.50 10.05 22.28
N VAL A 525 14.32 10.13 20.95
CA VAL A 525 13.11 10.73 20.37
C VAL A 525 11.87 9.92 20.77
N LYS A 526 11.96 8.59 20.81
CA LYS A 526 10.88 7.72 21.27
C LYS A 526 10.52 8.01 22.72
N GLN A 527 11.49 8.08 23.63
CA GLN A 527 11.25 8.40 25.04
C GLN A 527 10.62 9.79 25.21
N LYS A 528 11.07 10.78 24.44
CA LYS A 528 10.46 12.12 24.43
C LYS A 528 9.02 12.09 23.90
N ALA A 529 8.76 11.30 22.86
CA ALA A 529 7.42 11.13 22.29
C ALA A 529 6.47 10.45 23.29
N LEU A 530 6.89 9.35 23.93
CA LEU A 530 6.10 8.64 24.96
C LEU A 530 5.82 9.51 26.18
N LYS A 531 6.79 10.34 26.60
CA LYS A 531 6.57 11.32 27.67
C LYS A 531 5.55 12.40 27.29
N THR A 532 5.53 12.80 26.02
CA THR A 532 4.60 13.83 25.51
C THR A 532 3.21 13.25 25.24
N TYR A 533 3.15 12.01 24.76
CA TYR A 533 1.94 11.31 24.36
C TYR A 533 1.93 9.88 24.95
N PRO A 534 1.59 9.71 26.24
CA PRO A 534 1.61 8.40 26.91
C PRO A 534 0.68 7.36 26.27
N ILE A 535 -0.35 7.81 25.55
CA ILE A 535 -1.28 6.97 24.80
C ILE A 535 -0.60 6.10 23.73
N LEU A 536 0.61 6.49 23.28
CA LEU A 536 1.39 5.75 22.28
C LEU A 536 2.15 4.56 22.86
N LEU A 537 2.15 4.36 24.19
CA LEU A 537 2.86 3.25 24.85
C LEU A 537 2.41 1.87 24.32
N SER A 538 1.14 1.73 23.97
CA SER A 538 0.60 0.48 23.42
C SER A 538 1.03 0.19 21.97
N PHE A 539 1.76 1.11 21.33
CA PHE A 539 2.19 1.07 19.93
C PHE A 539 3.68 1.45 19.80
N GLU A 540 4.51 1.01 20.75
CA GLU A 540 5.94 1.35 20.80
C GLU A 540 6.73 0.86 19.57
N GLU A 541 6.39 -0.31 19.03
CA GLU A 541 7.05 -0.87 17.85
C GLU A 541 6.75 -0.02 16.61
N GLU A 542 5.47 0.31 16.37
CA GLU A 542 5.04 1.21 15.29
C GLU A 542 5.64 2.60 15.45
N LEU A 543 5.70 3.12 16.69
CA LEU A 543 6.31 4.42 16.97
C LEU A 543 7.80 4.41 16.61
N SER A 544 8.52 3.35 16.96
CA SER A 544 9.94 3.20 16.64
C SER A 544 10.16 3.17 15.12
N ALA A 545 9.37 2.38 14.40
CA ALA A 545 9.41 2.32 12.94
C ALA A 545 9.10 3.69 12.32
N ARG A 546 8.08 4.40 12.81
CA ARG A 546 7.70 5.72 12.31
C ARG A 546 8.79 6.76 12.56
N ILE A 547 9.45 6.74 13.72
CA ILE A 547 10.59 7.61 14.01
C ILE A 547 11.75 7.34 13.06
N TRP A 548 12.08 6.07 12.79
CA TRP A 548 13.11 5.71 11.81
C TRP A 548 12.83 6.29 10.42
N ILE A 549 11.59 6.16 9.95
CA ILE A 549 11.17 6.72 8.65
C ILE A 549 11.35 8.23 8.64
N LEU A 550 10.83 8.94 9.65
CA LEU A 550 10.93 10.41 9.72
C LEU A 550 12.36 10.90 9.92
N TYR A 551 13.19 10.15 10.63
CA TYR A 551 14.60 10.46 10.79
C TYR A 551 15.37 10.30 9.47
N LYS A 552 15.13 9.21 8.74
CA LYS A 552 15.68 9.05 7.38
C LYS A 552 15.19 10.18 6.46
N TYR A 553 13.92 10.55 6.53
CA TYR A 553 13.40 11.69 5.78
C TYR A 553 14.18 12.97 6.08
N LEU A 554 14.39 13.30 7.37
CA LEU A 554 15.20 14.44 7.80
C LEU A 554 16.63 14.35 7.25
N TRP A 555 17.24 13.16 7.36
CA TRP A 555 18.59 12.86 6.88
C TRP A 555 18.74 13.12 5.39
N TYR A 556 17.85 12.60 4.53
CA TYR A 556 18.00 12.77 3.09
C TYR A 556 17.60 14.16 2.56
N THR A 557 16.80 14.91 3.32
CA THR A 557 16.22 16.18 2.83
C THR A 557 16.83 17.41 3.49
N THR A 558 16.66 17.55 4.80
CA THR A 558 16.89 18.82 5.52
C THR A 558 18.34 18.97 5.95
N LEU A 559 19.00 17.85 6.22
CA LEU A 559 20.42 17.79 6.60
C LEU A 559 21.36 17.80 5.39
N SER A 560 20.82 17.79 4.17
CA SER A 560 21.63 17.91 2.96
C SER A 560 22.05 19.35 2.73
N ASP A 561 23.33 19.58 2.46
CA ASP A 561 23.88 20.86 2.00
C ASP A 561 23.57 21.16 0.52
N GLY A 562 22.84 20.25 -0.16
CA GLY A 562 22.51 20.32 -1.58
C GLY A 562 23.64 19.93 -2.53
N CYS A 563 24.84 19.62 -2.01
CA CYS A 563 26.00 19.20 -2.80
C CYS A 563 26.12 17.68 -2.91
N GLU A 564 25.36 16.94 -2.10
CA GLU A 564 25.30 15.48 -2.06
C GLU A 564 24.07 14.92 -2.79
N SER A 565 24.31 13.86 -3.54
CA SER A 565 23.30 12.98 -4.11
C SER A 565 22.66 12.11 -3.04
N THR A 566 21.50 11.52 -3.36
CA THR A 566 20.80 10.66 -2.40
C THR A 566 21.62 9.42 -2.09
N PHE A 567 22.32 8.91 -3.10
CA PHE A 567 23.20 7.75 -2.95
C PHE A 567 24.41 8.05 -2.05
N GLU A 568 25.07 9.21 -2.19
CA GLU A 568 26.16 9.61 -1.30
C GLU A 568 25.69 9.63 0.17
N ARG A 569 24.51 10.21 0.45
CA ARG A 569 23.92 10.21 1.81
C ARG A 569 23.51 8.83 2.31
N PHE A 570 23.08 7.94 1.42
CA PHE A 570 22.80 6.54 1.76
C PHE A 570 24.08 5.81 2.18
N MET A 571 25.18 6.02 1.46
CA MET A 571 26.47 5.42 1.79
C MET A 571 27.00 5.97 3.13
N GLU A 572 26.89 7.28 3.37
CA GLU A 572 27.35 7.88 4.64
C GLU A 572 26.54 7.36 5.83
N TRP A 573 25.21 7.24 5.72
CA TRP A 573 24.36 6.62 6.75
C TRP A 573 24.84 5.22 7.14
N HIS A 574 25.10 4.36 6.14
CA HIS A 574 25.54 2.99 6.41
C HIS A 574 26.99 2.92 6.90
N LYS A 575 27.85 3.86 6.48
CA LYS A 575 29.22 3.97 6.98
C LYS A 575 29.24 4.31 8.47
N ILE A 576 28.41 5.25 8.90
CA ILE A 576 28.24 5.61 10.32
C ILE A 576 27.73 4.39 11.11
N HIS A 577 26.73 3.69 10.58
CA HIS A 577 26.20 2.48 11.20
C HIS A 577 27.28 1.39 11.38
N LEU A 578 28.08 1.13 10.36
CA LEU A 578 29.16 0.14 10.41
C LEU A 578 30.26 0.54 11.40
N LYS A 579 30.69 1.81 11.38
CA LYS A 579 31.71 2.32 12.33
C LYS A 579 31.26 2.22 13.79
N ASN A 580 29.99 2.51 14.05
CA ASN A 580 29.45 2.41 15.41
C ASN A 580 29.24 0.97 15.87
N SER A 581 28.89 0.07 14.95
CA SER A 581 28.63 -1.34 15.28
C SER A 581 29.91 -2.17 15.33
N HIS A 582 30.95 -1.74 14.62
CA HIS A 582 32.26 -2.38 14.53
C HIS A 582 33.39 -1.34 14.61
N PRO A 583 33.56 -0.69 15.78
CA PRO A 583 34.58 0.36 15.97
C PRO A 583 36.02 -0.16 15.80
N GLU A 584 36.22 -1.47 15.89
CA GLU A 584 37.51 -2.14 15.71
C GLU A 584 37.90 -2.32 14.24
N TRP A 585 36.99 -2.09 13.28
CA TRP A 585 37.30 -2.32 11.87
C TRP A 585 38.15 -1.19 11.27
N PRO A 586 39.22 -1.52 10.53
CA PRO A 586 39.95 -0.52 9.77
C PRO A 586 39.08 0.06 8.64
N GLN A 587 39.40 1.28 8.20
CA GLN A 587 38.65 2.00 7.16
C GLN A 587 38.52 1.22 5.85
N GLU A 588 39.53 0.43 5.50
CA GLU A 588 39.54 -0.44 4.31
C GLU A 588 38.44 -1.52 4.39
N LYS A 589 38.29 -2.16 5.55
CA LYS A 589 37.26 -3.19 5.80
C LYS A 589 35.87 -2.57 5.81
N VAL A 590 35.70 -1.39 6.38
CA VAL A 590 34.44 -0.63 6.31
C VAL A 590 34.07 -0.36 4.85
N SER A 591 35.02 0.10 4.04
CA SER A 591 34.82 0.40 2.61
C SER A 591 34.48 -0.85 1.79
N GLU A 592 35.11 -1.99 2.09
CA GLU A 592 34.77 -3.28 1.48
C GLU A 592 33.34 -3.72 1.82
N MET A 593 32.95 -3.59 3.09
CA MET A 593 31.62 -3.96 3.55
C MET A 593 30.53 -3.04 3.00
N LEU A 594 30.81 -1.74 2.84
CA LEU A 594 29.93 -0.79 2.17
C LEU A 594 29.69 -1.16 0.70
N ALA A 595 30.75 -1.55 -0.01
CA ALA A 595 30.63 -2.01 -1.39
C ALA A 595 29.72 -3.25 -1.50
N LYS A 596 29.95 -4.25 -0.63
CA LYS A 596 29.12 -5.47 -0.55
C LYS A 596 27.66 -5.15 -0.23
N LEU A 597 27.42 -4.24 0.72
CA LEU A 597 26.10 -3.79 1.11
C LEU A 597 25.38 -3.08 -0.05
N SER A 598 26.07 -2.18 -0.75
CA SER A 598 25.53 -1.50 -1.93
C SER A 598 25.17 -2.50 -3.03
N ASP A 599 26.04 -3.46 -3.34
CA ASP A 599 25.74 -4.48 -4.37
C ASP A 599 24.56 -5.38 -3.98
N GLN A 600 24.37 -5.65 -2.69
CA GLN A 600 23.28 -6.47 -2.17
C GLN A 600 21.93 -5.74 -2.18
N ILE A 601 21.90 -4.51 -1.67
CA ILE A 601 20.66 -3.75 -1.43
C ILE A 601 20.28 -2.89 -2.65
N LEU A 602 21.27 -2.35 -3.35
CA LEU A 602 21.12 -1.43 -4.48
C LEU A 602 21.85 -1.96 -5.73
N PRO A 603 21.52 -3.17 -6.23
CA PRO A 603 22.28 -3.84 -7.28
C PRO A 603 22.26 -3.12 -8.65
N LEU A 604 21.40 -2.11 -8.82
CA LEU A 604 21.31 -1.31 -10.04
C LEU A 604 22.15 -0.03 -9.98
N VAL A 605 22.56 0.40 -8.77
CA VAL A 605 23.30 1.65 -8.56
C VAL A 605 24.79 1.38 -8.76
N PRO A 606 25.51 2.19 -9.57
CA PRO A 606 26.95 2.05 -9.70
C PRO A 606 27.67 2.50 -8.43
N TYR A 607 28.37 1.56 -7.78
CA TYR A 607 29.30 1.88 -6.69
C TYR A 607 30.67 2.24 -7.27
N ALA A 608 31.08 3.50 -7.14
CA ALA A 608 32.46 3.90 -7.34
C ALA A 608 33.18 3.79 -6.00
N LYS A 609 34.21 2.94 -5.90
CA LYS A 609 35.12 3.03 -4.75
C LYS A 609 35.73 4.43 -4.79
N GLU A 610 35.48 5.23 -3.76
CA GLU A 610 36.29 6.42 -3.51
C GLU A 610 37.76 5.96 -3.46
N GLN A 611 38.59 6.56 -4.30
CA GLN A 611 40.03 6.27 -4.38
C GLN A 611 40.77 7.00 -3.27
#